data_AF-M7TDA5-F1
#
_entry.id   AF-M7TDA5-F1
#
_cell.length_a   1.000
_cell.length_b   1.000
_cell.length_c   1.000
_cell.angle_alpha   90.00
_cell.angle_beta   90.00
_cell.angle_gamma   90.00
#
_symmetry.space_group_name_H-M   'P 1'
#
loop_
_entity.id
_entity.type
_entity.pdbx_description
1 polymer ?
#
loop_
_entity_poly.entity_id
_entity_poly.type
_entity_poly.pdbx_seq_one_letter_code
_entity_poly.pdbx_strand_id
1 'polypeptide(L)'
;MERTSIIHYVVDDALKNGGIESNWNIITGDFMLVIIAGSDTVRQVLVNLFYYLVRYPEHLSKIRKELGAVDLQDSKAVNRSQHLTACIYETLRLNPPVPSAGLRVSPSGGLWISNTFIPEGTTLVTPQYSLMRGMTVICEDTE
;
A
#
# COMPACT_ATOMS: atom_id res chain seq x y z
N MET A 1 25.69 10.06 -14.53
CA MET A 1 25.06 10.53 -13.27
C MET A 1 24.93 9.32 -12.38
N GLU A 2 25.77 9.21 -11.35
CA GLU A 2 25.76 8.10 -10.42
C GLU A 2 24.40 8.09 -9.69
N ARG A 3 23.62 7.02 -9.81
CA ARG A 3 22.29 6.96 -9.21
C ARG A 3 22.42 6.53 -7.75
N THR A 4 22.34 7.51 -6.86
CA THR A 4 22.25 7.30 -5.42
C THR A 4 20.97 6.52 -5.08
N SER A 5 21.11 5.37 -4.40
CA SER A 5 19.97 4.58 -3.94
C SER A 5 19.55 4.99 -2.53
N ILE A 6 18.37 4.58 -2.08
CA ILE A 6 17.93 4.83 -0.70
C ILE A 6 18.90 4.24 0.33
N ILE A 7 19.54 3.10 0.01
CA ILE A 7 20.51 2.44 0.88
C ILE A 7 21.79 3.25 1.03
N HIS A 8 22.19 3.98 -0.02
CA HIS A 8 23.31 4.90 0.11
C HIS A 8 23.06 5.94 1.20
N TYR A 9 21.85 6.53 1.27
CA TYR A 9 21.53 7.50 2.33
C TYR A 9 21.52 6.89 3.73
N VAL A 10 21.03 5.66 3.87
CA VAL A 10 21.04 4.92 5.16
C VAL A 10 22.47 4.63 5.61
N VAL A 11 23.34 4.21 4.68
CA VAL A 11 24.76 3.95 4.99
C VAL A 11 25.52 5.24 5.29
N ASP A 12 25.29 6.30 4.52
CA ASP A 12 25.89 7.62 4.74
C ASP A 12 25.52 8.20 6.11
N ASP A 13 24.27 8.03 6.54
CA ASP A 13 23.82 8.44 7.87
C ASP A 13 24.53 7.64 8.97
N ALA A 14 24.58 6.31 8.83
CA ALA A 14 25.30 5.45 9.77
C ALA A 14 26.79 5.82 9.89
N LEU A 15 27.45 6.15 8.77
CA LEU A 15 28.84 6.61 8.76
C LEU A 15 29.04 7.92 9.52
N LYS A 16 28.06 8.83 9.46
CA LYS A 16 28.09 10.10 10.22
C LYS A 16 27.75 9.90 11.70
N ASN A 17 26.95 8.90 12.03
CA ASN A 17 26.39 8.66 13.36
C ASN A 17 27.01 7.44 14.08
N GLY A 18 28.35 7.37 14.15
CA GLY A 18 29.04 6.35 14.94
C GLY A 18 29.44 5.07 14.19
N GLY A 19 29.31 5.06 12.86
CA GLY A 19 29.81 4.00 11.99
C GLY A 19 28.80 2.89 11.69
N ILE A 20 29.13 2.04 10.72
CA ILE A 20 28.26 0.95 10.26
C ILE A 20 28.03 -0.10 11.34
N GLU A 21 29.06 -0.46 12.10
CA GLU A 21 28.99 -1.55 13.09
C GLU A 21 28.03 -1.22 14.23
N SER A 22 28.05 0.01 14.74
CA SER A 22 27.13 0.45 15.80
C SER A 22 25.67 0.56 15.33
N ASN A 23 25.45 0.82 14.04
CA ASN A 23 24.13 1.00 13.43
C ASN A 23 23.63 -0.23 12.66
N TRP A 24 24.32 -1.38 12.73
CA TRP A 24 24.05 -2.55 11.90
C TRP A 24 22.57 -2.99 11.93
N ASN A 25 21.97 -3.00 13.12
CA ASN A 25 20.57 -3.41 13.29
C ASN A 25 19.59 -2.44 12.60
N ILE A 26 19.90 -1.14 12.57
CA ILE A 26 19.07 -0.13 11.91
C ILE A 26 19.20 -0.28 10.40
N ILE A 27 20.43 -0.37 9.89
CA ILE A 27 20.71 -0.52 8.46
C ILE A 27 20.01 -1.76 7.89
N THR A 28 20.18 -2.90 8.57
CA THR A 28 19.56 -4.16 8.15
C THR A 28 18.04 -4.14 8.30
N GLY A 29 17.51 -3.52 9.36
CA GLY A 29 16.08 -3.32 9.58
C GLY A 29 15.44 -2.50 8.46
N ASP A 30 16.02 -1.36 8.11
CA ASP A 30 15.52 -0.47 7.05
C ASP A 30 15.61 -1.13 5.68
N PHE A 31 16.73 -1.83 5.40
CA PHE A 31 16.89 -2.59 4.16
C PHE A 31 15.80 -3.66 4.00
N MET A 32 15.59 -4.47 5.03
CA MET A 32 14.55 -5.50 5.02
C MET A 32 13.16 -4.88 4.88
N LEU A 33 12.88 -3.78 5.58
CA LEU A 33 11.61 -3.08 5.50
C LEU A 33 11.32 -2.61 4.08
N VAL A 34 12.27 -1.94 3.42
CA VAL A 34 12.09 -1.43 2.05
C VAL A 34 11.82 -2.57 1.07
N ILE A 35 12.57 -3.67 1.17
CA ILE A 35 12.38 -4.82 0.28
C ILE A 35 11.04 -5.48 0.51
N ILE A 36 10.71 -5.84 1.76
CA ILE A 36 9.50 -6.61 2.05
C ILE A 36 8.26 -5.76 1.77
N ALA A 37 8.22 -4.52 2.30
CA ALA A 37 7.08 -3.64 2.13
C ALA A 37 6.85 -3.27 0.65
N GLY A 38 7.92 -3.07 -0.12
CA GLY A 38 7.83 -2.69 -1.54
C GLY A 38 7.60 -3.86 -2.50
N SER A 39 8.01 -5.07 -2.15
CA SER A 39 7.93 -6.22 -3.08
C SER A 39 6.66 -7.03 -2.90
N ASP A 40 6.40 -7.57 -1.70
CA ASP A 40 5.35 -8.57 -1.52
C ASP A 40 3.95 -7.95 -1.61
N THR A 41 3.78 -6.72 -1.11
CA THR A 41 2.52 -5.99 -1.22
C THR A 41 2.16 -5.71 -2.69
N VAL A 42 3.11 -5.22 -3.48
CA VAL A 42 2.93 -4.92 -4.90
C VAL A 42 2.68 -6.20 -5.70
N ARG A 43 3.43 -7.27 -5.42
CA ARG A 43 3.22 -8.59 -6.03
C ARG A 43 1.78 -9.06 -5.83
N GLN A 44 1.27 -8.94 -4.61
CA GLN A 44 -0.09 -9.38 -4.28
C GLN A 44 -1.16 -8.59 -5.05
N VAL A 45 -0.99 -7.25 -5.15
CA VAL A 45 -1.92 -6.40 -5.94
C VAL A 45 -1.88 -6.79 -7.40
N LEU A 46 -0.70 -6.92 -8.00
CA LEU A 46 -0.56 -7.21 -9.43
C LEU A 46 -1.18 -8.57 -9.80
N VAL A 47 -0.92 -9.60 -8.99
CA VAL A 47 -1.51 -10.93 -9.21
C VAL A 47 -3.04 -10.87 -9.17
N ASN A 48 -3.60 -10.18 -8.17
CA ASN A 48 -5.06 -10.05 -8.04
C ASN A 48 -5.66 -9.19 -9.17
N LEU A 49 -4.98 -8.12 -9.57
CA LEU A 49 -5.41 -7.27 -10.68
C LEU A 49 -5.50 -8.09 -11.97
N PHE A 50 -4.45 -8.84 -12.31
CA PHE A 50 -4.49 -9.70 -13.50
C PHE A 50 -5.55 -10.80 -13.40
N TYR A 51 -5.73 -11.40 -12.23
CA TYR A 51 -6.83 -12.35 -12.00
C TYR A 51 -8.19 -11.72 -12.33
N TYR A 52 -8.47 -10.51 -11.82
CA TYR A 52 -9.74 -9.83 -12.10
C TYR A 52 -9.88 -9.40 -13.56
N LEU A 53 -8.80 -8.93 -14.20
CA LEU A 53 -8.84 -8.55 -15.62
C LEU A 53 -9.06 -9.75 -16.56
N VAL A 54 -8.57 -10.94 -16.18
CA VAL A 54 -8.84 -12.18 -16.92
C VAL A 54 -10.27 -12.66 -16.67
N ARG A 55 -10.77 -12.53 -15.43
CA ARG A 55 -12.15 -12.91 -15.05
C ARG A 55 -13.20 -11.99 -15.66
N TYR A 56 -12.89 -10.70 -15.82
CA TYR A 56 -13.77 -9.64 -16.32
C TYR A 56 -13.14 -8.92 -17.53
N PRO A 57 -13.13 -9.57 -18.72
CA PRO A 57 -12.40 -9.09 -19.89
C PRO A 57 -12.91 -7.75 -20.45
N GLU A 58 -14.12 -7.33 -20.12
CA GLU A 58 -14.67 -6.02 -20.48
C GLU A 58 -13.84 -4.87 -19.91
N HIS A 59 -13.33 -5.02 -18.69
CA HIS A 59 -12.46 -4.03 -18.05
C HIS A 59 -11.09 -3.97 -18.73
N LEU A 60 -10.53 -5.14 -19.09
CA LEU A 60 -9.30 -5.20 -19.87
C LEU A 60 -9.44 -4.50 -21.24
N SER A 61 -10.57 -4.69 -21.92
CA SER A 61 -10.84 -4.01 -23.19
C SER A 61 -10.93 -2.49 -23.02
N LYS A 62 -11.58 -2.01 -21.96
CA LYS A 62 -11.66 -0.57 -21.64
C LYS A 62 -10.29 0.02 -21.33
N ILE A 63 -9.46 -0.66 -20.53
CA ILE A 63 -8.08 -0.24 -20.23
C ILE A 63 -7.24 -0.17 -21.51
N ARG A 64 -7.32 -1.18 -22.38
CA ARG A 64 -6.58 -1.17 -23.67
C ARG A 64 -6.98 0.01 -24.55
N LYS A 65 -8.27 0.34 -24.61
CA LYS A 65 -8.75 1.51 -25.34
C LYS A 65 -8.26 2.81 -24.71
N GLU A 66 -8.31 2.91 -23.39
CA GLU A 66 -7.85 4.07 -22.62
C GLU A 66 -6.35 4.34 -22.83
N LEU A 67 -5.53 3.28 -22.80
CA LEU A 67 -4.08 3.38 -22.96
C LEU A 67 -3.60 3.48 -24.41
N GLY A 68 -4.45 3.18 -25.39
CA GLY A 68 -4.06 3.14 -26.81
C GLY A 68 -3.55 4.47 -27.38
N ALA A 69 -3.91 5.60 -26.76
CA ALA A 69 -3.47 6.95 -27.14
C ALA A 69 -2.46 7.57 -26.14
N VAL A 70 -2.06 6.83 -25.10
CA VAL A 70 -1.21 7.31 -24.02
C VAL A 70 0.24 6.91 -24.30
N ASP A 71 1.18 7.84 -24.14
CA ASP A 71 2.60 7.49 -24.10
C ASP A 71 2.90 6.74 -22.79
N LEU A 72 3.17 5.44 -22.92
CA LEU A 72 3.46 4.57 -21.78
C LEU A 72 4.79 4.90 -21.07
N GLN A 73 5.67 5.68 -21.71
CA GLN A 73 6.91 6.17 -21.07
C GLN A 73 6.65 7.39 -20.19
N ASP A 74 5.55 8.12 -20.41
CA ASP A 74 5.13 9.20 -19.53
C ASP A 74 4.26 8.65 -18.38
N SER A 75 4.93 8.36 -17.26
CA SER A 75 4.26 7.96 -16.01
C SER A 75 3.11 8.88 -15.59
N LYS A 76 3.19 10.20 -15.86
CA LYS A 76 2.09 11.13 -15.53
C LYS A 76 0.90 10.96 -16.46
N ALA A 77 1.12 10.58 -17.71
CA ALA A 77 0.05 10.31 -18.65
C ALA A 77 -0.66 9.00 -18.29
N VAL A 78 0.09 7.94 -17.97
CA VAL A 78 -0.47 6.65 -17.50
C VAL A 78 -1.25 6.82 -16.20
N ASN A 79 -0.75 7.61 -15.25
CA ASN A 79 -1.45 7.87 -13.98
C ASN A 79 -2.78 8.63 -14.13
N ARG A 80 -3.07 9.23 -15.30
CA ARG A 80 -4.35 9.89 -15.57
C ARG A 80 -5.39 8.95 -16.16
N SER A 81 -5.03 7.71 -16.48
CA SER A 81 -5.95 6.68 -16.94
C SER A 81 -6.93 6.32 -15.81
N GLN A 82 -8.15 6.86 -15.91
CA GLN A 82 -9.19 6.75 -14.91
C GLN A 82 -9.66 5.31 -14.73
N HIS A 83 -9.85 4.55 -15.82
CA HIS A 83 -10.37 3.19 -15.72
C HIS A 83 -9.32 2.23 -15.18
N LEU A 84 -8.07 2.32 -15.64
CA LEU A 84 -6.95 1.59 -15.04
C LEU A 84 -6.84 1.87 -13.53
N THR A 85 -6.87 3.15 -13.15
CA THR A 85 -6.79 3.57 -11.75
C THR A 85 -7.95 3.02 -10.93
N ALA A 86 -9.17 3.04 -11.47
CA ALA A 86 -10.35 2.46 -10.82
C ALA A 86 -10.19 0.94 -10.62
N CYS A 87 -9.71 0.20 -11.61
CA CYS A 87 -9.46 -1.24 -11.48
C CYS A 87 -8.38 -1.57 -10.42
N ILE A 88 -7.33 -0.73 -10.31
CA ILE A 88 -6.31 -0.87 -9.27
C ILE A 88 -6.94 -0.65 -7.89
N TYR A 89 -7.72 0.42 -7.71
CA TYR A 89 -8.39 0.69 -6.43
C TYR A 89 -9.41 -0.39 -6.07
N GLU A 90 -10.16 -0.90 -7.03
CA GLU A 90 -11.12 -1.97 -6.78
C GLU A 90 -10.42 -3.28 -6.41
N THR A 91 -9.27 -3.58 -7.03
CA THR A 91 -8.42 -4.70 -6.63
C THR A 91 -7.93 -4.55 -5.19
N LEU A 92 -7.47 -3.34 -4.81
CA LEU A 92 -7.02 -3.04 -3.45
C LEU A 92 -8.16 -3.14 -2.43
N ARG A 93 -9.38 -2.74 -2.80
CA ARG A 93 -10.58 -2.85 -1.96
C ARG A 93 -10.97 -4.31 -1.74
N LEU A 94 -10.98 -5.11 -2.79
CA LEU A 94 -11.35 -6.53 -2.73
C LEU A 94 -10.27 -7.38 -2.05
N ASN A 95 -9.00 -7.13 -2.35
CA ASN A 95 -7.87 -7.91 -1.86
C ASN A 95 -6.74 -6.99 -1.37
N PRO A 96 -6.93 -6.31 -0.24
CA PRO A 96 -5.89 -5.50 0.36
C PRO A 96 -4.69 -6.41 0.72
N PRO A 97 -3.45 -6.06 0.33
CA PRO A 97 -2.27 -6.85 0.67
C PRO A 97 -2.04 -6.97 2.18
N VAL A 98 -2.51 -5.99 2.94
CA VAL A 98 -2.48 -5.97 4.40
C VAL A 98 -3.94 -5.96 4.87
N PRO A 99 -4.54 -7.12 5.20
CA PRO A 99 -5.99 -7.21 5.47
C PRO A 99 -6.39 -6.67 6.85
N SER A 100 -5.43 -6.58 7.77
CA SER A 100 -5.57 -5.97 9.08
C SER A 100 -4.47 -4.92 9.18
N ALA A 101 -4.84 -3.65 9.31
CA ALA A 101 -3.86 -2.55 9.38
C ALA A 101 -2.82 -2.79 10.47
N GLY A 102 -1.72 -2.03 10.44
CA GLY A 102 -0.70 -2.09 11.49
C GLY A 102 -1.28 -1.89 12.89
N LEU A 103 -0.75 -2.64 13.85
CA LEU A 103 -1.17 -2.56 15.24
C LEU A 103 -0.86 -1.17 15.81
N ARG A 104 -1.80 -0.65 16.61
CA ARG A 104 -1.63 0.59 17.38
C ARG A 104 -1.84 0.28 18.85
N VAL A 105 -1.11 0.96 19.73
CA VAL A 105 -1.28 0.82 21.18
C VAL A 105 -1.80 2.14 21.71
N SER A 106 -2.84 2.10 22.54
CA SER A 106 -3.35 3.31 23.19
C SER A 106 -2.29 3.95 24.10
N PRO A 107 -2.21 5.30 24.12
CA PRO A 107 -1.18 6.00 24.87
C PRO A 107 -1.47 5.94 26.37
N SER A 108 -0.55 6.49 27.16
CA SER A 108 -0.77 6.63 28.60
C SER A 108 -1.99 7.51 28.90
N GLY A 109 -2.80 7.10 29.88
CA GLY A 109 -4.10 7.70 30.17
C GLY A 109 -5.26 7.23 29.27
N GLY A 110 -4.99 6.34 28.31
CA GLY A 110 -5.99 5.84 27.36
C GLY A 110 -6.36 6.86 26.29
N LEU A 111 -7.37 6.54 25.47
CA LEU A 111 -7.89 7.46 24.46
C LEU A 111 -9.38 7.23 24.21
N TRP A 112 -10.07 8.28 23.74
CA TRP A 112 -11.46 8.19 23.31
C TRP A 112 -11.56 8.05 21.80
N ILE A 113 -12.27 7.02 21.31
CA ILE A 113 -12.71 6.94 19.91
C ILE A 113 -14.22 7.09 19.91
N SER A 114 -14.71 8.22 19.38
CA SER A 114 -16.12 8.60 19.44
C SER A 114 -16.64 8.52 20.88
N ASN A 115 -17.59 7.63 21.17
CA ASN A 115 -18.21 7.50 22.50
C ASN A 115 -17.62 6.35 23.32
N THR A 116 -16.50 5.75 22.88
CA THR A 116 -15.88 4.59 23.51
C THR A 116 -14.51 4.97 24.08
N PHE A 117 -14.35 4.81 25.39
CA PHE A 117 -13.04 4.94 26.04
C PHE A 117 -12.24 3.64 25.88
N ILE A 118 -10.99 3.79 25.47
CA ILE A 118 -10.03 2.70 25.29
C ILE A 118 -8.95 2.86 26.36
N PRO A 119 -8.80 1.89 27.28
CA PRO A 119 -7.78 1.93 28.33
C PRO A 119 -6.37 2.00 27.77
N GLU A 120 -5.43 2.56 28.54
CA GLU A 120 -4.00 2.54 28.26
C GLU A 120 -3.48 1.13 27.95
N GLY A 121 -2.51 1.01 27.04
CA GLY A 121 -1.87 -0.26 26.69
C GLY A 121 -2.73 -1.22 25.87
N THR A 122 -3.93 -0.81 25.44
CA THR A 122 -4.81 -1.61 24.59
C THR A 122 -4.30 -1.62 23.15
N THR A 123 -4.11 -2.81 22.59
CA THR A 123 -3.80 -2.99 21.17
C THR A 123 -5.06 -2.85 20.32
N LEU A 124 -5.03 -1.91 19.38
CA LEU A 124 -6.05 -1.62 18.40
C LEU A 124 -5.63 -2.13 17.02
N VAL A 125 -6.60 -2.70 16.31
CA VAL A 125 -6.43 -3.16 14.93
C VAL A 125 -7.65 -2.77 14.11
N THR A 126 -7.41 -2.28 12.90
CA THR A 126 -8.47 -1.97 11.95
C THR A 126 -8.65 -3.16 11.01
N PRO A 127 -9.83 -3.83 11.00
CA PRO A 127 -10.09 -4.95 10.11
C PRO A 127 -10.38 -4.45 8.69
N GLN A 128 -9.34 -3.99 7.98
CA GLN A 128 -9.45 -3.34 6.67
C GLN A 128 -10.19 -4.20 5.65
N TYR A 129 -9.90 -5.49 5.59
CA TYR A 129 -10.58 -6.42 4.68
C TYR A 129 -12.11 -6.42 4.87
N SER A 130 -12.55 -6.51 6.13
CA SER A 130 -13.98 -6.53 6.46
C SER A 130 -14.64 -5.18 6.20
N LEU A 131 -13.96 -4.08 6.55
CA LEU A 131 -14.47 -2.73 6.33
C LEU A 131 -14.63 -2.41 4.84
N MET A 132 -13.64 -2.74 4.02
CA MET A 132 -13.64 -2.48 2.58
C MET A 132 -14.69 -3.32 1.82
N ARG A 133 -15.22 -4.38 2.45
CA ARG A 133 -16.28 -5.23 1.90
C ARG A 133 -17.63 -5.05 2.59
N GLY A 134 -17.70 -4.17 3.59
CA GLY A 134 -18.93 -3.86 4.31
C GLY A 134 -19.87 -3.02 3.46
N MET A 135 -21.12 -3.44 3.36
CA MET A 135 -22.16 -2.76 2.57
C MET A 135 -22.41 -1.30 3.03
N THR A 136 -22.11 -0.97 4.28
CA THR A 136 -22.23 0.40 4.82
C THR A 136 -21.23 1.39 4.22
N VAL A 137 -20.12 0.92 3.64
CA VAL A 137 -19.04 1.77 3.10
C VAL A 137 -19.09 1.82 1.56
N ILE A 138 -19.75 0.86 0.93
CA ILE A 138 -19.93 0.78 -0.51
C ILE A 138 -21.25 1.48 -0.83
N CYS A 139 -21.23 2.58 -1.59
CA CYS A 139 -22.45 3.04 -2.22
C CYS A 139 -22.94 1.91 -3.13
N GLU A 140 -24.16 1.40 -2.92
CA GLU A 140 -24.79 0.55 -3.93
C GLU A 140 -24.76 1.34 -5.24
N ASP A 141 -24.08 0.78 -6.26
CA ASP A 141 -24.22 1.24 -7.62
C ASP A 141 -25.70 1.09 -7.96
N THR A 142 -26.46 2.19 -7.84
CA THR A 142 -27.77 2.29 -8.46
C THR A 142 -27.56 2.11 -9.95
N GLU A 143 -28.05 0.98 -10.47
CA GLU A 143 -28.17 0.69 -11.90
C GLU A 143 -28.75 1.87 -12.71
#